data_AF-A0A1G2CXI0-F1
#
_entry.id   AF-A0A1G2CXI0-F1
#
_cell.length_a   1.000
_cell.length_b   1.000
_cell.length_c   1.000
_cell.angle_alpha   90.00
_cell.angle_beta   90.00
_cell.angle_gamma   90.00
#
_symmetry.space_group_name_H-M   'P 1'
#
loop_
_entity.id
_entity.type
_entity.pdbx_description
1 polymer ?
#
loop_
_entity_poly.entity_id
_entity_poly.type
_entity_poly.pdbx_seq_one_letter_code
_entity_poly.pdbx_strand_id
1 'polypeptide(L)'
;MNISKKKFVALFLISAFAFQFISNSLFGSDVRLFPQKGESLLGTDPQIGWKSAGYKIQLPIKIVLMGPMLLSTDFLRDDPPPPFVAAVFALYWSILALFIYYLIGIISRRHPLCVSA
;
A
#
# COMPACT_ATOMS: atom_id res chain seq x y z
N MET A 1 6.75 -7.33 20.00
CA MET A 1 6.35 -5.96 19.59
C MET A 1 5.49 -5.37 20.70
N ASN A 2 5.85 -4.20 21.24
CA ASN A 2 5.13 -3.56 22.35
C ASN A 2 3.87 -2.79 21.91
N ILE A 3 3.62 -2.71 20.60
CA ILE A 3 2.44 -2.07 20.02
C ILE A 3 1.32 -3.10 19.92
N SER A 4 0.12 -2.74 20.39
CA SER A 4 -1.08 -3.57 20.23
C SER A 4 -1.44 -3.76 18.75
N LYS A 5 -1.91 -4.96 18.38
CA LYS A 5 -2.39 -5.31 17.03
C LYS A 5 -3.30 -4.24 16.43
N LYS A 6 -4.29 -3.77 17.20
CA LYS A 6 -5.26 -2.76 16.75
C LYS A 6 -4.58 -1.42 16.42
N LYS A 7 -3.63 -0.99 17.25
CA LYS A 7 -2.86 0.25 17.02
C LYS A 7 -2.00 0.14 15.77
N PHE A 8 -1.36 -1.01 15.54
CA PHE A 8 -0.57 -1.24 14.35
C PHE A 8 -1.41 -1.17 13.07
N VAL A 9 -2.55 -1.87 13.04
CA VAL A 9 -3.45 -1.86 11.88
C VAL A 9 -3.99 -0.45 11.60
N ALA A 10 -4.39 0.30 12.64
CA ALA A 10 -4.87 1.67 12.46
C ALA A 10 -3.80 2.59 11.88
N LEU A 11 -2.57 2.55 12.41
CA LEU A 11 -1.45 3.32 11.87
C LEU A 11 -1.12 2.91 10.43
N PHE A 12 -1.10 1.60 10.15
CA PHE A 12 -0.83 1.09 8.81
C PHE A 12 -1.87 1.58 7.80
N LEU A 13 -3.15 1.54 8.14
CA LEU A 13 -4.22 2.02 7.26
C LEU A 13 -4.09 3.52 6.99
N ILE A 14 -3.89 4.33 8.02
CA ILE A 14 -3.70 5.79 7.87
C ILE A 14 -2.50 6.06 6.95
N SER A 15 -1.37 5.38 7.19
CA SER A 15 -0.18 5.51 6.35
C SER A 15 -0.39 5.02 4.92
N ALA A 16 -1.14 3.93 4.71
CA ALA A 16 -1.42 3.39 3.39
C ALA A 16 -2.31 4.34 2.57
N PHE A 17 -3.35 4.92 3.18
CA PHE A 17 -4.18 5.94 2.53
C PHE A 17 -3.38 7.21 2.24
N ALA A 18 -2.58 7.69 3.18
CA ALA A 18 -1.73 8.86 2.97
C ALA A 18 -0.70 8.63 1.85
N PHE A 19 -0.03 7.48 1.86
CA PHE A 19 0.92 7.08 0.82
C PHE A 19 0.25 7.00 -0.55
N GLN A 20 -0.94 6.41 -0.62
CA GLN A 20 -1.70 6.30 -1.85
C GLN A 20 -2.08 7.68 -2.41
N PHE A 21 -2.61 8.55 -1.56
CA PHE A 21 -2.96 9.92 -1.93
C PHE A 21 -1.75 10.70 -2.45
N ILE A 22 -0.63 10.66 -1.70
CA ILE A 22 0.61 11.35 -2.06
C ILE A 22 1.18 10.80 -3.37
N SER A 23 1.18 9.47 -3.54
CA SER A 23 1.66 8.83 -4.77
C SER A 23 0.89 9.27 -5.99
N ASN A 24 -0.44 9.18 -5.92
CA ASN A 24 -1.31 9.51 -7.03
C ASN A 24 -1.27 11.01 -7.32
N SER A 25 -1.16 11.86 -6.30
CA SER A 25 -1.02 13.31 -6.50
C SER A 25 0.33 13.73 -7.08
N LEU A 26 1.43 13.03 -6.78
CA LEU A 26 2.78 13.39 -7.25
C LEU A 26 3.09 12.84 -8.65
N PHE A 27 2.69 11.59 -8.89
CA PHE A 27 3.07 10.81 -10.07
C PHE A 27 1.90 10.47 -10.98
N GLY A 28 0.65 10.67 -10.51
CA GLY A 28 -0.54 10.51 -11.33
C GLY A 28 -0.88 11.77 -12.14
N SER A 29 -1.89 11.61 -12.99
CA SER A 29 -2.53 12.66 -13.80
C SER A 29 -3.31 13.66 -12.96
N ASP A 30 -4.01 13.18 -11.91
CA ASP A 30 -4.93 13.95 -11.07
C ASP A 30 -4.74 13.70 -9.56
N VAL A 31 -5.16 14.69 -8.74
CA VAL A 31 -5.19 14.58 -7.27
C VAL A 31 -6.34 13.69 -6.81
N ARG A 32 -6.09 12.39 -6.68
CA ARG A 32 -7.13 11.41 -6.31
C ARG A 32 -6.60 10.32 -5.38
N LEU A 33 -7.51 9.81 -4.55
CA LEU A 33 -7.21 8.71 -3.63
C LEU A 33 -7.20 7.36 -4.34
N PHE A 34 -8.04 7.18 -5.36
CA PHE A 34 -8.15 5.95 -6.13
C PHE A 34 -7.84 6.21 -7.61
N PRO A 35 -7.16 5.28 -8.27
CA PRO A 35 -6.91 5.36 -9.72
C PRO A 35 -8.24 5.29 -10.49
N GLN A 36 -8.30 5.97 -11.64
CA GLN A 36 -9.49 5.98 -12.48
C GLN A 36 -9.56 4.70 -13.33
N LYS A 37 -10.77 4.35 -13.79
CA LYS A 37 -11.00 3.28 -14.77
C LYS A 37 -10.08 3.43 -15.98
N GLY A 38 -9.35 2.36 -16.32
CA GLY A 38 -8.40 2.33 -17.42
C GLY A 38 -7.01 2.86 -17.09
N GLU A 39 -6.80 3.43 -15.90
CA GLU A 39 -5.46 3.79 -15.43
C GLU A 39 -4.77 2.58 -14.78
N SER A 40 -3.45 2.51 -14.99
CA SER A 40 -2.63 1.52 -14.30
C SER A 40 -2.71 1.75 -12.79
N LEU A 41 -3.05 0.70 -12.03
CA LEU A 41 -2.98 0.70 -10.56
C LEU A 41 -1.57 1.05 -10.05
N LEU A 42 -0.53 0.74 -10.84
CA LEU A 42 0.86 1.10 -10.54
C LEU A 42 1.26 2.48 -11.08
N GLY A 43 0.39 3.16 -11.81
CA GLY A 43 0.69 4.41 -12.52
C GLY A 43 1.58 4.20 -13.75
N THR A 44 2.01 5.31 -14.35
CA THR A 44 2.88 5.36 -15.53
C THR A 44 4.14 6.16 -15.19
N ASP A 45 5.30 5.76 -15.71
CA ASP A 45 6.57 6.46 -15.50
C ASP A 45 6.49 7.91 -16.04
N PRO A 46 6.64 8.94 -15.19
CA PRO A 46 6.57 10.33 -15.63
C PRO A 46 7.77 10.72 -16.51
N GLN A 47 7.55 11.53 -17.55
CA GLN A 47 8.62 12.02 -18.43
C GLN A 47 9.62 12.97 -17.75
N ILE A 48 9.25 13.54 -16.59
CA ILE A 48 10.09 14.46 -15.83
C ILE A 48 11.09 13.66 -14.99
N GLY A 49 12.39 13.88 -15.18
CA GLY A 49 13.46 13.05 -14.60
C GLY A 49 13.39 12.84 -13.07
N TRP A 50 13.15 13.90 -12.28
CA TRP A 50 13.05 13.76 -10.82
C TRP A 50 11.78 13.01 -10.38
N LYS A 51 10.68 13.15 -11.15
CA LYS A 51 9.45 12.38 -10.93
C LYS A 51 9.64 10.91 -11.33
N SER A 52 10.37 10.63 -12.41
CA SER A 52 10.72 9.27 -12.82
C SER A 52 11.56 8.55 -11.77
N ALA A 53 12.58 9.22 -11.21
CA ALA A 53 13.39 8.67 -10.14
C ALA A 53 12.56 8.36 -8.89
N GLY A 54 11.69 9.29 -8.46
CA GLY A 54 10.76 9.09 -7.36
C GLY A 54 9.78 7.94 -7.62
N TYR A 55 9.23 7.86 -8.82
CA TYR A 55 8.34 6.78 -9.26
C TYR A 55 9.02 5.41 -9.16
N LYS A 56 10.26 5.27 -9.64
CA LYS A 56 11.02 4.00 -9.59
C LYS A 56 11.31 3.54 -8.17
N ILE A 57 11.58 4.46 -7.24
CA ILE A 57 11.76 4.13 -5.82
C ILE A 57 10.43 3.69 -5.19
N GLN A 58 9.33 4.34 -5.57
CA GLN A 58 8.01 4.05 -5.03
C GLN A 58 7.40 2.75 -5.59
N LEU A 59 7.71 2.42 -6.83
CA LEU A 59 7.17 1.27 -7.56
C LEU A 59 7.23 -0.06 -6.78
N PRO A 60 8.37 -0.49 -6.21
CA PRO A 60 8.42 -1.74 -5.44
C PRO A 60 7.50 -1.71 -4.21
N ILE A 61 7.37 -0.57 -3.53
CA ILE A 61 6.47 -0.41 -2.39
C ILE A 61 5.02 -0.54 -2.87
N LYS A 62 4.66 0.12 -3.99
CA LYS A 62 3.34 0.00 -4.62
C LYS A 62 3.04 -1.43 -5.05
N ILE A 63 4.01 -2.19 -5.57
CA ILE A 63 3.84 -3.60 -5.92
C ILE A 63 3.57 -4.46 -4.68
N VAL A 64 4.24 -4.23 -3.56
CA VAL A 64 3.92 -4.96 -2.32
C VAL A 64 2.52 -4.56 -1.79
N LEU A 65 2.18 -3.27 -1.87
CA LEU A 65 0.91 -2.77 -1.38
C LEU A 65 -0.28 -3.08 -2.28
N MET A 66 -0.11 -3.25 -3.59
CA MET A 66 -1.22 -3.42 -4.55
C MET A 66 -1.07 -4.60 -5.49
N GLY A 67 0.09 -5.24 -5.54
CA GLY A 67 0.40 -6.35 -6.45
C GLY A 67 -0.65 -7.46 -6.43
N PRO A 68 -1.04 -7.99 -5.26
CA PRO A 68 -2.11 -8.98 -5.16
C PRO A 68 -3.47 -8.47 -5.66
N MET A 69 -3.73 -7.17 -5.57
CA MET A 69 -4.96 -6.54 -6.05
C MET A 69 -4.95 -6.32 -7.57
N LEU A 70 -3.76 -6.32 -8.22
CA LEU A 70 -3.64 -6.28 -9.68
C LEU A 70 -4.23 -7.53 -10.35
N LEU A 71 -4.29 -8.66 -9.64
CA LEU A 71 -4.93 -9.88 -10.14
C LEU A 71 -6.46 -9.74 -10.25
N SER A 72 -7.04 -8.78 -9.52
CA SER A 72 -8.47 -8.49 -9.50
C SER A 72 -8.79 -7.31 -10.45
N THR A 73 -8.44 -7.43 -11.73
CA THR A 73 -8.64 -6.37 -12.73
C THR A 73 -10.11 -6.02 -12.98
N ASP A 74 -11.05 -6.89 -12.61
CA ASP A 74 -12.48 -6.65 -12.81
C ASP A 74 -13.10 -5.66 -11.81
N PHE A 75 -12.46 -5.42 -10.65
CA PHE A 75 -13.09 -4.61 -9.58
C PHE A 75 -13.27 -3.12 -9.95
N LEU A 76 -12.42 -2.58 -10.84
CA LEU A 76 -12.51 -1.21 -11.34
C LEU A 76 -13.33 -1.10 -12.64
N ARG A 77 -13.80 -2.22 -13.19
CA ARG A 77 -14.52 -2.24 -14.47
C ARG A 77 -15.92 -1.62 -14.36
N ASP A 78 -16.54 -1.79 -13.20
CA ASP A 78 -17.94 -1.42 -12.94
C ASP A 78 -18.12 -0.04 -12.28
N ASP A 79 -17.07 0.78 -12.19
CA ASP A 79 -17.08 2.11 -11.53
C ASP A 79 -17.85 2.12 -10.18
N PRO A 80 -17.51 1.21 -9.23
CA PRO A 80 -18.24 1.12 -7.97
C PRO A 80 -18.16 2.43 -7.17
N PRO A 81 -19.17 2.77 -6.36
CA PRO A 81 -19.19 4.04 -5.66
C PRO A 81 -17.94 4.20 -4.76
N PRO A 82 -17.37 5.41 -4.63
CA PRO A 82 -16.10 5.65 -3.94
C PRO A 82 -15.97 5.04 -2.53
N PRO A 83 -17.04 5.01 -1.69
CA PRO A 83 -16.98 4.38 -0.38
C PRO A 83 -16.72 2.86 -0.43
N PHE A 84 -17.23 2.16 -1.45
CA PHE A 84 -17.03 0.71 -1.60
C PHE A 84 -15.59 0.39 -1.99
N VAL A 85 -15.00 1.19 -2.88
CA VAL A 85 -13.59 1.09 -3.24
C VAL A 85 -12.72 1.27 -1.99
N ALA A 86 -12.97 2.32 -1.21
CA ALA A 86 -12.25 2.57 0.04
C ALA A 86 -12.37 1.41 1.03
N ALA A 87 -13.56 0.81 1.17
CA ALA A 87 -13.80 -0.33 2.04
C ALA A 87 -13.00 -1.57 1.61
N VAL A 88 -12.95 -1.87 0.31
CA VAL A 88 -12.20 -3.01 -0.24
C VAL A 88 -10.70 -2.82 -0.03
N PHE A 89 -10.17 -1.63 -0.32
CA PHE A 89 -8.78 -1.29 -0.04
C PHE A 89 -8.47 -1.37 1.47
N ALA A 90 -9.36 -0.87 2.33
CA ALA A 90 -9.18 -0.94 3.79
C ALA A 90 -9.19 -2.38 4.31
N LEU A 91 -10.07 -3.25 3.80
CA LEU A 91 -10.11 -4.67 4.14
C LEU A 91 -8.83 -5.38 3.69
N TYR A 92 -8.42 -5.15 2.45
CA TYR A 92 -7.20 -5.72 1.89
C TYR A 92 -5.95 -5.28 2.69
N TRP A 93 -5.79 -3.98 2.94
CA TRP A 93 -4.67 -3.48 3.72
C TRP A 93 -4.71 -3.89 5.19
N SER A 94 -5.89 -4.15 5.75
CA SER A 94 -6.01 -4.71 7.10
C SER A 94 -5.46 -6.14 7.17
N ILE A 95 -5.77 -6.97 6.17
CA ILE A 95 -5.21 -8.33 6.07
C ILE A 95 -3.69 -8.26 5.90
N LEU A 96 -3.21 -7.38 5.01
CA LEU A 96 -1.77 -7.15 4.80
C LEU A 96 -1.08 -6.68 6.08
N ALA A 97 -1.67 -5.74 6.83
CA ALA A 97 -1.16 -5.27 8.10
C ALA A 97 -1.04 -6.40 9.13
N LEU A 98 -2.05 -7.26 9.22
CA LEU A 98 -2.01 -8.43 10.11
C LEU A 98 -0.91 -9.41 9.70
N PHE A 99 -0.74 -9.64 8.40
CA PHE A 99 0.33 -10.48 7.87
C PHE A 99 1.71 -9.92 8.22
N ILE A 100 1.95 -8.63 7.98
CA ILE A 100 3.20 -7.94 8.34
C ILE A 100 3.42 -7.97 9.85
N TYR A 101 2.40 -7.66 10.65
CA TYR A 101 2.48 -7.71 12.12
C TYR A 101 2.91 -9.10 12.60
N TYR A 102 2.34 -10.15 12.00
CA TYR A 102 2.67 -11.53 12.33
C TYR A 102 4.09 -11.90 11.91
N LEU A 103 4.52 -11.51 10.70
CA LEU A 103 5.89 -11.72 10.23
C LEU A 103 6.92 -11.03 11.12
N ILE A 104 6.69 -9.77 11.49
CA ILE A 104 7.55 -9.04 12.43
C ILE A 104 7.57 -9.76 13.78
N GLY A 105 6.42 -10.24 14.25
CA GLY A 105 6.31 -11.03 15.47
C GLY A 105 7.02 -12.39 15.40
N ILE A 106 7.13 -13.01 14.22
CA ILE A 106 7.95 -14.21 14.02
C ILE A 106 9.43 -13.85 14.02
N ILE A 107 9.86 -12.88 13.21
CA ILE A 107 11.27 -12.48 13.09
C ILE A 107 11.81 -12.04 14.45
N SER A 108 11.04 -11.23 15.19
CA SER A 108 11.40 -10.76 16.53
C SER A 108 11.47 -11.88 17.57
N ARG A 109 10.78 -13.02 17.34
CA ARG A 109 10.88 -14.23 18.20
C ARG A 109 11.94 -15.22 17.73
N ARG A 110 12.34 -15.18 16.45
CA ARG A 110 13.41 -16.00 15.86
C ARG A 110 14.80 -15.40 16.04
N HIS A 111 14.89 -14.22 16.67
CA HIS A 111 16.14 -13.59 17.10
C HIS A 111 16.37 -13.70 18.64
N PRO A 112 16.36 -14.88 19.28
CA PRO A 112 17.31 -15.07 20.37
C PRO A 112 18.69 -15.29 19.73
N LEU A 113 19.77 -14.94 20.43
CA LEU A 113 21.19 -15.02 20.04
C LEU A 113 21.79 -13.71 19.52
N CYS A 114 22.35 -12.97 20.49
CA CYS A 114 23.79 -12.71 20.62
C CYS A 114 24.11 -11.26 21.05
N VAL A 115 23.65 -10.85 22.23
CA VAL A 115 24.29 -9.79 23.02
C VAL A 115 24.25 -10.22 24.48
N SER A 116 25.15 -11.13 24.83
CA SER A 116 25.63 -11.31 26.20
C SER A 116 27.05 -11.83 26.09
N ALA A 117 27.98 -10.89 26.09
CA ALA A 117 29.38 -11.06 26.46
C ALA A 117 29.81 -9.74 27.10
#